data_AF-A0A9D7S4P9-F1
#
_entry.id   AF-A0A9D7S4P9-F1
#
_cell.length_a   1.000
_cell.length_b   1.000
_cell.length_c   1.000
_cell.angle_alpha   90.00
_cell.angle_beta   90.00
_cell.angle_gamma   90.00
#
_symmetry.space_group_name_H-M   'P 1'
#
loop_
_entity.id
_entity.type
_entity.pdbx_description
1 polymer ?
#
loop_
_entity_poly.entity_id
_entity_poly.type
_entity_poly.pdbx_seq_one_letter_code
_entity_poly.pdbx_strand_id
1 'polypeptide(L)'
;MNTLPLSIDVSTRRRIEINTYHGFAWNVLRSHGYLLCRQPGISLLLPAQARARLAGLTGAARTARQRALFDEEGLVSFDLFPTLLCELFACAPQLAQAYARSYPLIIVDEFQDTNADEWAMIRTLGPSSVIALGDPKQRIYDFKGADPRRFDEFIAEFRPAVFDFAGENRRSAGTGITGFADAMIAGNFRPKPYAGVTIGTYAGQGMRPLKQSVLQAAARLRLTREWSVVVLVPANVLAVGVFDYMR
;
A
#
# COMPACT_ATOMS: atom_id res chain seq x y z
N MET A 1 5.35 -9.41 -32.31
CA MET A 1 5.48 -8.02 -31.83
C MET A 1 6.89 -7.84 -31.30
N ASN A 2 7.68 -6.94 -31.89
CA ASN A 2 9.04 -6.63 -31.43
C ASN A 2 8.99 -6.14 -29.98
N THR A 3 9.43 -6.96 -29.04
CA THR A 3 9.82 -6.49 -27.71
C THR A 3 11.13 -5.73 -27.86
N LEU A 4 11.04 -4.43 -28.16
CA LEU A 4 12.16 -3.54 -27.89
C LEU A 4 12.50 -3.73 -26.41
N PRO A 5 13.76 -4.02 -26.05
CA PRO A 5 14.14 -4.01 -24.65
C PRO A 5 13.90 -2.58 -24.15
N LEU A 6 12.92 -2.43 -23.25
CA LEU A 6 12.69 -1.20 -22.48
C LEU A 6 13.89 -1.01 -21.54
N SER A 7 15.05 -0.66 -22.08
CA SER A 7 16.21 -0.28 -21.29
C SER A 7 16.09 1.20 -20.97
N ILE A 8 15.68 1.50 -19.74
CA ILE A 8 15.80 2.85 -19.20
C ILE A 8 17.29 3.13 -19.02
N ASP A 9 17.80 4.21 -19.62
CA ASP A 9 19.20 4.56 -19.53
C ASP A 9 19.60 4.91 -18.08
N VAL A 10 20.89 4.78 -17.77
CA VAL A 10 21.42 4.97 -16.41
C VAL A 10 21.17 6.39 -15.89
N SER A 11 21.18 7.41 -16.76
CA SER A 11 20.97 8.80 -16.35
C SER A 11 19.52 9.05 -15.95
N THR A 12 18.56 8.48 -16.68
CA THR A 12 17.14 8.52 -16.31
C THR A 12 16.88 7.73 -15.05
N ARG A 13 17.47 6.53 -14.88
CA ARG A 13 17.29 5.71 -13.67
C ARG A 13 17.72 6.42 -12.39
N ARG A 14 18.75 7.27 -12.44
CA ARG A 14 19.20 8.09 -11.30
C ARG A 14 18.25 9.23 -10.93
N ARG A 15 17.31 9.58 -11.81
CA ARG A 15 16.27 10.61 -11.57
C ARG A 15 14.96 10.03 -11.06
N ILE A 16 14.86 8.71 -10.93
CA ILE A 16 13.67 8.04 -10.40
C ILE A 16 13.77 8.00 -8.87
N GLU A 17 12.75 8.55 -8.22
CA GLU A 17 12.58 8.45 -6.77
C GLU A 17 11.43 7.47 -6.48
N ILE A 18 11.67 6.52 -5.57
CA ILE A 18 10.67 5.54 -5.12
C ILE A 18 10.42 5.78 -3.65
N ASN A 19 9.19 6.15 -3.31
CA ASN A 19 8.76 6.43 -1.94
C ASN A 19 7.40 5.83 -1.65
N THR A 20 7.11 5.64 -0.37
CA THR A 20 5.73 5.51 0.10
C THR A 20 5.05 6.89 0.11
N TYR A 21 3.71 6.91 0.08
CA TYR A 21 2.91 8.13 0.28
C TYR A 21 3.38 8.94 1.48
N HIS A 22 3.52 8.25 2.60
CA HIS A 22 3.95 8.83 3.87
C HIS A 22 5.39 9.34 3.82
N GLY A 23 6.29 8.62 3.14
CA GLY A 23 7.68 9.02 2.97
C GLY A 23 7.82 10.30 2.16
N PHE A 24 7.11 10.38 1.03
CA PHE A 24 7.07 11.59 0.22
C PHE A 24 6.51 12.78 1.01
N ALA A 25 5.33 12.63 1.62
CA ALA A 25 4.71 13.69 2.40
C ALA A 25 5.60 14.15 3.56
N TRP A 26 6.22 13.21 4.28
CA TRP A 26 7.16 13.53 5.35
C TRP A 26 8.38 14.30 4.85
N ASN A 27 8.96 13.96 3.69
CA ASN A 27 10.10 14.68 3.14
C ASN A 27 9.76 16.15 2.85
N VAL A 28 8.56 16.43 2.33
CA VAL A 28 8.09 17.80 2.11
C VAL A 28 7.82 18.51 3.44
N LEU A 29 7.08 17.88 4.34
CA LEU A 29 6.72 18.45 5.63
C LEU A 29 7.95 18.71 6.51
N ARG A 30 8.95 17.82 6.53
CA ARG A 30 10.17 18.03 7.30
C ARG A 30 10.93 19.28 6.85
N SER A 31 10.90 19.57 5.54
CA SER A 31 11.57 20.73 4.96
C SER A 31 10.78 22.03 5.12
N HIS A 32 9.45 21.98 5.08
CA HIS A 32 8.59 23.17 4.92
C HIS A 32 7.44 23.27 5.93
N GLY A 33 7.24 22.27 6.78
CA GLY A 33 6.13 22.22 7.74
C GLY A 33 6.18 23.29 8.83
N TYR A 34 7.34 23.94 9.02
CA TYR A 34 7.46 25.14 9.87
C TYR A 34 6.59 26.31 9.37
N LEU A 35 6.12 26.30 8.12
CA LEU A 35 5.18 27.29 7.59
C LEU A 35 3.76 27.11 8.14
N LEU A 36 3.45 25.92 8.68
CA LEU A 36 2.14 25.58 9.23
C LEU A 36 2.09 25.63 10.76
N CYS A 37 3.22 25.38 11.43
CA CYS A 37 3.28 25.37 12.90
C CYS A 37 4.02 26.58 13.46
N ARG A 38 3.67 26.97 14.69
CA ARG A 38 4.38 28.02 15.44
C ARG A 38 5.74 27.58 15.97
N GLN A 39 6.02 26.28 15.92
CA GLN A 39 7.28 25.71 16.38
C GLN A 39 8.39 25.96 15.34
N PRO A 40 9.65 26.11 15.78
CA PRO A 40 10.78 26.36 14.88
C PRO A 40 11.06 25.20 13.92
N GLY A 41 10.50 24.02 14.17
CA GLY A 41 10.56 22.86 13.29
C GLY A 41 9.58 21.78 13.73
N ILE A 42 9.45 20.75 12.89
CA ILE A 42 8.55 19.62 13.14
C ILE A 42 9.35 18.33 13.31
N SER A 43 8.80 17.39 14.09
CA SER A 43 9.39 16.08 14.34
C SER A 43 8.35 14.97 14.23
N LEU A 44 8.81 13.78 13.83
CA LEU A 44 7.94 12.62 13.69
C LEU A 44 7.55 12.06 15.07
N LEU A 45 6.25 11.94 15.31
CA LEU A 45 5.71 11.18 16.43
C LEU A 45 5.77 9.69 16.09
N LEU A 46 6.72 8.96 16.70
CA LEU A 46 6.94 7.55 16.41
C LEU A 46 5.73 6.69 16.80
N PRO A 47 5.49 5.52 16.18
CA PRO A 47 4.29 4.72 16.42
C PRO A 47 4.08 4.33 17.88
N ALA A 48 5.15 4.01 18.62
CA ALA A 48 5.06 3.71 20.05
C ALA A 48 4.62 4.92 20.89
N GLN A 49 5.13 6.11 20.57
CA GLN A 49 4.76 7.35 21.22
C GLN A 49 3.32 7.74 20.88
N ALA A 50 2.92 7.59 19.61
CA ALA A 50 1.56 7.83 19.15
C ALA A 50 0.56 6.93 19.88
N ARG A 51 0.88 5.63 20.05
CA ARG A 51 0.04 4.70 20.84
C ARG A 51 -0.15 5.17 22.28
N ALA A 52 0.91 5.65 22.93
CA ALA A 52 0.82 6.15 24.30
C ALA A 52 0.06 7.48 24.40
N ARG A 53 0.38 8.46 23.55
CA ARG A 53 -0.18 9.82 23.57
C ARG A 53 -1.62 9.90 23.08
N LEU A 54 -2.06 8.93 22.27
CA LEU A 54 -3.41 8.86 21.69
C LEU A 54 -4.22 7.67 22.23
N ALA A 55 -3.78 7.06 23.33
CA ALA A 55 -4.44 5.91 23.94
C ALA A 55 -5.88 6.26 24.32
N GLY A 56 -6.82 5.37 23.99
CA GLY A 56 -8.25 5.53 24.30
C GLY A 56 -9.00 6.55 23.43
N LEU A 57 -8.31 7.30 22.56
CA LEU A 57 -8.93 8.26 21.66
C LEU A 57 -9.28 7.61 20.31
N THR A 58 -10.46 7.93 19.79
CA THR A 58 -10.95 7.47 18.48
C THR A 58 -11.62 8.62 17.71
N GLY A 59 -11.77 8.45 16.39
CA GLY A 59 -12.46 9.41 15.52
C GLY A 59 -11.95 10.85 15.68
N ALA A 60 -12.89 11.79 15.72
CA ALA A 60 -12.59 13.23 15.80
C ALA A 60 -11.75 13.62 17.02
N ALA A 61 -11.94 12.96 18.18
CA ALA A 61 -11.16 13.25 19.38
C ALA A 61 -9.67 12.88 19.21
N ARG A 62 -9.40 11.78 18.50
CA ARG A 62 -8.03 11.38 18.14
C ARG A 62 -7.41 12.39 17.18
N THR A 63 -8.12 12.76 16.12
CA THR A 63 -7.65 13.75 15.14
C THR A 63 -7.37 15.10 15.79
N ALA A 64 -8.26 15.59 16.66
CA ALA A 64 -8.05 16.83 17.40
C ALA A 64 -6.80 16.77 18.29
N ARG A 65 -6.56 15.63 18.97
CA ARG A 65 -5.35 15.46 19.78
C ARG A 65 -4.08 15.42 18.93
N GLN A 66 -4.11 14.76 17.77
CA GLN A 66 -2.99 14.76 16.83
C GLN A 66 -2.67 16.18 16.35
N ARG A 67 -3.71 16.97 16.03
CA ARG A 67 -3.56 18.38 15.64
C ARG A 67 -2.96 19.22 16.77
N ALA A 68 -3.43 19.05 18.00
CA ALA A 68 -2.86 19.75 19.16
C ALA A 68 -1.37 19.42 19.37
N LEU A 69 -0.96 18.15 19.24
CA LEU A 69 0.45 17.76 19.34
C LEU A 69 1.32 18.43 18.25
N PHE A 70 0.77 18.60 17.06
CA PHE A 70 1.45 19.31 15.98
C PHE A 70 1.57 20.82 16.29
N ASP A 71 0.47 21.47 16.67
CA ASP A 71 0.44 22.91 16.90
C ASP A 71 1.25 23.33 18.15
N GLU A 72 1.17 22.53 19.22
CA GLU A 72 1.78 22.82 20.53
C GLU A 72 3.24 22.33 20.64
N GLU A 73 3.55 21.13 20.12
CA GLU A 73 4.84 20.46 20.31
C GLU A 73 5.61 20.26 18.99
N GLY A 74 5.03 20.56 17.83
CA GLY A 74 5.64 20.30 16.52
C GLY A 74 5.69 18.80 16.19
N LEU A 75 4.94 17.96 16.90
CA LEU A 75 4.96 16.51 16.75
C LEU A 75 3.89 16.04 15.76
N VAL A 76 4.32 15.40 14.67
CA VAL A 76 3.43 14.96 13.58
C VAL A 76 3.29 13.45 13.58
N SER A 77 2.05 12.96 13.70
CA SER A 77 1.72 11.55 13.46
C SER A 77 1.55 11.25 11.98
N PHE A 78 1.87 10.02 11.57
CA PHE A 78 1.70 9.52 10.20
C PHE A 78 0.32 9.83 9.59
N ASP A 79 -0.75 9.62 10.37
CA ASP A 79 -2.14 9.84 9.95
C ASP A 79 -2.41 11.29 9.47
N LEU A 80 -1.61 12.27 9.91
CA LEU A 80 -1.77 13.67 9.53
C LEU A 80 -0.94 14.08 8.32
N PHE A 81 -0.05 13.23 7.81
CA PHE A 81 0.84 13.63 6.72
C PHE A 81 0.11 14.10 5.46
N PRO A 82 -0.92 13.39 4.95
CA PRO A 82 -1.58 13.82 3.72
C PRO A 82 -2.35 15.13 3.94
N THR A 83 -3.06 15.26 5.05
CA THR A 83 -3.81 16.47 5.42
C THR A 83 -2.90 17.69 5.55
N LEU A 84 -1.80 17.57 6.31
CA LEU A 84 -0.86 18.68 6.48
C LEU A 84 -0.14 19.03 5.18
N LEU A 85 0.12 18.07 4.29
CA LEU A 85 0.70 18.39 2.98
C LEU A 85 -0.28 19.21 2.13
N CYS A 86 -1.56 18.87 2.14
CA CYS A 86 -2.60 19.64 1.48
C CYS A 86 -2.68 21.07 2.06
N GLU A 87 -2.70 21.21 3.39
CA GLU A 87 -2.69 22.51 4.07
C GLU A 87 -1.45 23.34 3.68
N LEU A 88 -0.27 22.71 3.61
CA LEU A 88 0.98 23.37 3.25
C LEU A 88 0.93 23.91 1.82
N PHE A 89 0.48 23.09 0.87
CA PHE A 89 0.40 23.49 -0.53
C PHE A 89 -0.70 24.52 -0.79
N ALA A 90 -1.79 24.49 -0.03
CA ALA A 90 -2.81 25.53 -0.07
C ALA A 90 -2.27 26.88 0.48
N CYS A 91 -1.48 26.84 1.56
CA CYS A 91 -0.89 28.03 2.17
C CYS A 91 0.27 28.61 1.35
N ALA A 92 1.06 27.76 0.69
CA ALA A 92 2.21 28.14 -0.11
C ALA A 92 2.15 27.53 -1.53
N PRO A 93 1.30 28.05 -2.43
CA PRO A 93 1.11 27.50 -3.77
C PRO A 93 2.39 27.43 -4.62
N GLN A 94 3.36 28.32 -4.36
CA GLN A 94 4.65 28.32 -5.05
C GLN A 94 5.47 27.06 -4.73
N LEU A 95 5.32 26.48 -3.53
CA LEU A 95 5.93 25.19 -3.19
C LEU A 95 5.28 24.06 -3.99
N ALA A 96 3.95 24.02 -4.05
CA ALA A 96 3.25 23.02 -4.87
C ALA A 96 3.72 23.05 -6.33
N GLN A 97 3.85 24.24 -6.92
CA GLN A 97 4.38 24.40 -8.27
C GLN A 97 5.85 23.96 -8.41
N ALA A 98 6.69 24.24 -7.40
CA ALA A 98 8.08 23.79 -7.41
C ALA A 98 8.18 22.27 -7.36
N TYR A 99 7.39 21.62 -6.50
CA TYR A 99 7.31 20.16 -6.45
C TYR A 99 6.75 19.58 -7.75
N ALA A 100 5.70 20.15 -8.33
CA ALA A 100 5.17 19.68 -9.61
C ALA A 100 6.21 19.76 -10.75
N ARG A 101 7.06 20.79 -10.76
CA ARG A 101 8.18 20.89 -11.72
C ARG A 101 9.29 19.88 -11.47
N SER A 102 9.57 19.56 -10.21
CA SER A 102 10.58 18.54 -9.83
C SER A 102 10.10 17.12 -10.09
N TYR A 103 8.78 16.88 -10.01
CA TYR A 103 8.14 15.59 -10.25
C TYR A 103 7.12 15.72 -11.40
N PRO A 104 7.57 15.91 -12.65
CA PRO A 104 6.68 16.13 -13.79
C PRO A 104 5.85 14.88 -14.12
N LEU A 105 6.31 13.70 -13.71
CA LEU A 105 5.61 12.42 -13.84
C LEU A 105 5.60 11.71 -12.48
N ILE A 106 4.42 11.33 -12.02
CA ILE A 106 4.19 10.62 -10.76
C ILE A 106 3.48 9.31 -11.08
N ILE A 107 4.05 8.21 -10.63
CA ILE A 107 3.43 6.88 -10.73
C ILE A 107 2.98 6.50 -9.33
N VAL A 108 1.70 6.22 -9.22
CA VAL A 108 1.02 5.87 -7.98
C VAL A 108 0.66 4.40 -8.05
N ASP A 109 1.35 3.58 -7.26
CA ASP A 109 1.10 2.15 -7.17
C ASP A 109 0.09 1.84 -6.05
N GLU A 110 -0.54 0.65 -6.13
CA GLU A 110 -1.58 0.18 -5.20
C GLU A 110 -2.72 1.19 -4.98
N PHE A 111 -3.13 1.87 -6.06
CA PHE A 111 -4.08 2.97 -6.01
C PHE A 111 -5.48 2.56 -5.49
N GLN A 112 -5.82 1.28 -5.56
CA GLN A 112 -7.08 0.77 -5.02
C GLN A 112 -7.22 0.93 -3.50
N ASP A 113 -6.09 1.05 -2.77
CA ASP A 113 -6.07 1.12 -1.31
C ASP A 113 -5.93 2.57 -0.78
N THR A 114 -6.00 3.57 -1.67
CA THR A 114 -5.86 4.99 -1.31
C THR A 114 -7.08 5.51 -0.54
N ASN A 115 -6.84 6.10 0.64
CA ASN A 115 -7.89 6.74 1.45
C ASN A 115 -8.21 8.18 0.99
N ALA A 116 -9.20 8.82 1.61
CA ALA A 116 -9.66 10.15 1.18
C ALA A 116 -8.60 11.25 1.35
N ASP A 117 -7.80 11.21 2.43
CA ASP A 117 -6.76 12.20 2.70
C ASP A 117 -5.57 12.03 1.73
N GLU A 118 -5.18 10.78 1.45
CA GLU A 118 -4.16 10.44 0.45
C GLU A 118 -4.61 10.84 -0.96
N TRP A 119 -5.90 10.67 -1.29
CA TRP A 119 -6.45 11.13 -2.55
C TRP A 119 -6.42 12.65 -2.69
N ALA A 120 -6.83 13.38 -1.65
CA ALA A 120 -6.74 14.84 -1.62
C ALA A 120 -5.29 15.31 -1.82
N MET A 121 -4.34 14.59 -1.21
CA MET A 121 -2.92 14.85 -1.37
C MET A 121 -2.46 14.66 -2.82
N ILE A 122 -2.83 13.55 -3.47
CA ILE A 122 -2.49 13.31 -4.90
C ILE A 122 -3.01 14.46 -5.77
N ARG A 123 -4.27 14.86 -5.56
CA ARG A 123 -4.88 15.97 -6.32
C ARG A 123 -4.16 17.29 -6.15
N THR A 124 -3.56 17.52 -4.97
CA THR A 124 -2.85 18.77 -4.66
C THR A 124 -1.45 18.83 -5.27
N LEU A 125 -0.92 17.71 -5.80
CA LEU A 125 0.38 17.70 -6.51
C LEU A 125 0.35 18.47 -7.85
N GLY A 126 -0.81 19.02 -8.24
CA GLY A 126 -0.92 20.07 -9.24
C GLY A 126 -0.76 19.54 -10.67
N PRO A 127 -0.01 20.24 -11.56
CA PRO A 127 0.03 19.94 -12.99
C PRO A 127 0.90 18.73 -13.38
N SER A 128 1.42 17.96 -12.41
CA SER A 128 2.16 16.74 -12.70
C SER A 128 1.30 15.74 -13.48
N SER A 129 1.91 15.03 -14.43
CA SER A 129 1.25 13.89 -15.06
C SER A 129 1.21 12.74 -14.06
N VAL A 130 0.02 12.18 -13.82
CA VAL A 130 -0.17 11.08 -12.86
C VAL A 130 -0.57 9.81 -13.59
N ILE A 131 0.11 8.71 -13.27
CA ILE A 131 -0.27 7.36 -13.67
C ILE A 131 -0.69 6.62 -12.41
N ALA A 132 -1.94 6.18 -12.35
CA ALA A 132 -2.42 5.30 -11.29
C ALA A 132 -2.33 3.84 -11.75
N LEU A 133 -1.70 2.99 -10.93
CA LEU A 133 -1.61 1.55 -11.10
C LEU A 133 -2.33 0.89 -9.93
N GLY A 134 -3.10 -0.15 -10.21
CA GLY A 134 -3.73 -0.93 -9.16
C GLY A 134 -4.68 -1.99 -9.71
N ASP A 135 -5.16 -2.85 -8.82
CA ASP A 135 -6.10 -3.92 -9.13
C ASP A 135 -7.34 -3.82 -8.21
N PRO A 136 -8.53 -3.46 -8.74
CA PRO A 136 -9.75 -3.39 -7.95
C PRO A 136 -10.11 -4.69 -7.22
N LYS A 137 -9.66 -5.86 -7.70
CA LYS A 137 -9.88 -7.16 -7.05
C LYS A 137 -8.97 -7.39 -5.84
N GLN A 138 -7.90 -6.60 -5.70
CA GLN A 138 -6.94 -6.71 -4.60
C GLN A 138 -7.17 -5.69 -3.47
N ARG A 139 -8.34 -5.05 -3.45
CA ARG A 139 -8.75 -4.22 -2.31
C ARG A 139 -8.88 -5.07 -1.06
N ILE A 140 -7.95 -4.87 -0.13
CA ILE A 140 -7.93 -5.57 1.17
C ILE A 140 -7.95 -4.59 2.34
N TYR A 141 -7.86 -3.28 2.08
CA TYR A 141 -7.84 -2.22 3.09
C TYR A 141 -9.15 -1.43 3.21
N ASP A 142 -10.30 -1.99 2.82
CA ASP A 142 -11.63 -1.36 2.99
C ASP A 142 -11.85 -0.86 4.44
N PHE A 143 -11.36 -1.62 5.43
CA PHE A 143 -11.45 -1.27 6.85
C PHE A 143 -10.63 -0.02 7.27
N LYS A 144 -9.72 0.46 6.41
CA LYS A 144 -8.94 1.69 6.60
C LYS A 144 -9.51 2.90 5.85
N GLY A 145 -10.69 2.76 5.23
CA GLY A 145 -11.33 3.86 4.50
C GLY A 145 -10.82 4.04 3.07
N ALA A 146 -10.27 2.99 2.46
CA ALA A 146 -10.13 2.93 1.01
C ALA A 146 -11.53 3.04 0.36
N ASP A 147 -11.71 3.96 -0.58
CA ASP A 147 -13.01 4.18 -1.22
C ASP A 147 -13.13 3.28 -2.46
N PRO A 148 -14.18 2.45 -2.58
CA PRO A 148 -14.34 1.60 -3.74
C PRO A 148 -14.45 2.35 -5.07
N ARG A 149 -14.76 3.65 -5.03
CA ARG A 149 -14.90 4.54 -6.19
C ARG A 149 -13.58 5.22 -6.59
N ARG A 150 -12.46 4.89 -5.95
CA ARG A 150 -11.20 5.63 -6.15
C ARG A 150 -10.76 5.68 -7.62
N PHE A 151 -10.90 4.59 -8.37
CA PHE A 151 -10.63 4.60 -9.81
C PHE A 151 -11.62 5.49 -10.59
N ASP A 152 -12.90 5.46 -10.24
CA ASP A 152 -13.91 6.31 -10.88
C ASP A 152 -13.62 7.80 -10.63
N GLU A 153 -13.21 8.14 -9.40
CA GLU A 153 -12.78 9.50 -9.03
C GLU A 153 -11.53 9.93 -9.79
N PHE A 154 -10.56 9.02 -9.96
CA PHE A 154 -9.37 9.30 -10.76
C PHE A 154 -9.70 9.53 -12.23
N ILE A 155 -10.59 8.71 -12.80
CA ILE A 155 -11.06 8.87 -14.17
C ILE A 155 -11.79 10.21 -14.35
N ALA A 156 -12.65 10.57 -13.39
CA ALA A 156 -13.39 11.83 -13.43
C ALA A 156 -12.47 13.06 -13.31
N GLU A 157 -11.46 13.00 -12.42
CA GLU A 157 -10.54 14.10 -12.15
C GLU A 157 -9.51 14.29 -13.28
N PHE A 158 -8.83 13.21 -13.68
CA PHE A 158 -7.67 13.29 -14.58
C PHE A 158 -7.95 12.91 -16.03
N ARG A 159 -9.11 12.32 -16.33
CA ARG A 159 -9.49 11.83 -17.68
C ARG A 159 -8.34 11.06 -18.37
N PRO A 160 -7.75 10.05 -17.71
CA PRO A 160 -6.58 9.35 -18.21
C PRO A 160 -6.93 8.48 -19.42
N ALA A 161 -5.90 8.12 -20.19
CA ALA A 161 -5.99 6.94 -21.05
C ALA A 161 -6.00 5.68 -20.17
N VAL A 162 -6.96 4.78 -20.42
CA VAL A 162 -7.10 3.53 -19.65
C VAL A 162 -6.41 2.40 -20.41
N PHE A 163 -5.52 1.70 -19.71
CA PHE A 163 -4.83 0.51 -20.22
C PHE A 163 -5.20 -0.68 -19.34
N ASP A 164 -5.91 -1.64 -19.92
CA ASP A 164 -6.30 -2.86 -19.22
C ASP A 164 -5.27 -3.96 -19.50
N PHE A 165 -4.66 -4.48 -18.44
CA PHE A 165 -3.72 -5.61 -18.48
C PHE A 165 -4.37 -6.93 -18.02
N ALA A 166 -5.70 -6.98 -17.91
CA ALA A 166 -6.43 -8.18 -17.53
C ALA A 166 -6.05 -9.37 -18.41
N GLY A 167 -5.79 -10.51 -17.76
CA GLY A 167 -5.40 -11.76 -18.43
C GLY A 167 -3.89 -11.93 -18.67
N GLU A 168 -3.08 -10.88 -18.51
CA GLU A 168 -1.63 -11.01 -18.54
C GLU A 168 -1.09 -11.36 -17.14
N ASN A 169 -0.63 -12.60 -16.96
CA ASN A 169 0.09 -13.00 -15.76
C ASN A 169 1.49 -13.48 -16.10
N ARG A 170 2.50 -12.73 -15.65
CA ARG A 170 3.92 -13.06 -15.85
C ARG A 170 4.59 -13.65 -14.61
N ARG A 171 3.94 -13.58 -13.43
CA ARG A 171 4.49 -14.08 -12.16
C ARG A 171 4.29 -15.59 -11.98
N SER A 172 3.14 -16.08 -12.40
CA SER A 172 2.68 -17.47 -12.29
C SER A 172 2.32 -18.05 -13.66
N ALA A 173 3.01 -17.56 -14.70
CA ALA A 173 2.83 -18.00 -16.08
C ALA A 173 2.96 -19.53 -16.21
N GLY A 174 2.07 -20.15 -16.98
CA GLY A 174 2.07 -21.61 -17.17
C GLY A 174 1.52 -22.41 -15.98
N THR A 175 0.99 -21.77 -14.94
CA THR A 175 0.31 -22.43 -13.82
C THR A 175 -1.19 -22.13 -13.82
N GLY A 176 -1.96 -22.93 -13.06
CA GLY A 176 -3.39 -22.70 -12.80
C GLY A 176 -3.66 -21.83 -11.57
N ILE A 177 -2.64 -21.18 -10.99
CA ILE A 177 -2.77 -20.39 -9.75
C ILE A 177 -3.74 -19.23 -9.92
N THR A 178 -3.68 -18.51 -11.05
CA THR A 178 -4.60 -17.40 -11.35
C THR A 178 -6.04 -17.89 -11.47
N GLY A 179 -6.26 -18.96 -12.22
CA GLY A 179 -7.59 -19.57 -12.35
C GLY A 179 -8.14 -20.10 -11.03
N PHE A 180 -7.28 -20.56 -10.12
CA PHE A 180 -7.67 -20.92 -8.76
C PHE A 180 -8.08 -19.67 -7.95
N ALA A 181 -7.27 -18.61 -7.99
CA ALA A 181 -7.58 -17.36 -7.29
C ALA A 181 -8.88 -16.72 -7.80
N ASP A 182 -9.09 -16.65 -9.12
CA ASP A 182 -10.33 -16.14 -9.72
C ASP A 182 -11.55 -16.96 -9.28
N ALA A 183 -11.44 -18.28 -9.22
CA ALA A 183 -12.53 -19.15 -8.77
C ALA A 183 -12.87 -18.94 -7.28
N MET A 184 -11.85 -18.69 -6.44
CA MET A 184 -12.03 -18.35 -5.03
C MET A 184 -12.73 -17.00 -4.87
N ILE A 185 -12.27 -15.97 -5.58
CA ILE A 185 -12.86 -14.62 -5.54
C ILE A 185 -14.31 -14.63 -6.04
N ALA A 186 -14.60 -15.38 -7.10
CA ALA A 186 -15.95 -15.50 -7.65
C ALA A 186 -16.90 -16.36 -6.80
N GLY A 187 -16.44 -16.96 -5.70
CA GLY A 187 -17.24 -17.85 -4.85
C GLY A 187 -17.70 -19.14 -5.56
N ASN A 188 -17.16 -19.44 -6.74
CA ASN A 188 -17.54 -20.59 -7.56
C ASN A 188 -16.49 -21.71 -7.51
N PHE A 189 -15.61 -21.66 -6.51
CA PHE A 189 -14.59 -22.67 -6.29
C PHE A 189 -15.21 -24.07 -6.28
N ARG A 190 -14.68 -24.92 -7.17
CA ARG A 190 -14.94 -26.36 -7.18
C ARG A 190 -13.63 -27.08 -6.93
N PRO A 191 -13.65 -28.24 -6.24
CA PRO A 191 -12.48 -29.10 -6.08
C PRO A 191 -12.13 -29.75 -7.42
N LYS A 192 -11.51 -28.96 -8.31
CA LYS A 192 -10.91 -29.41 -9.57
C LYS A 192 -9.38 -29.25 -9.48
N PRO A 193 -8.61 -30.07 -10.20
CA PRO A 193 -7.16 -29.88 -10.25
C PRO A 193 -6.81 -28.55 -10.92
N TYR A 194 -5.91 -27.78 -10.31
CA TYR A 194 -5.27 -26.62 -10.95
C TYR A 194 -3.77 -26.90 -11.01
N ALA A 195 -3.14 -26.69 -12.16
CA ALA A 195 -1.71 -26.90 -12.32
C ALA A 195 -0.91 -26.03 -11.34
N GLY A 196 -0.01 -26.63 -10.55
CA GLY A 196 0.76 -25.90 -9.54
C GLY A 196 -0.01 -25.54 -8.25
N VAL A 197 -1.24 -26.02 -8.07
CA VAL A 197 -2.01 -25.85 -6.82
C VAL A 197 -2.29 -27.22 -6.22
N THR A 198 -2.01 -27.37 -4.92
CA THR A 198 -2.38 -28.55 -4.14
C THR A 198 -3.44 -28.14 -3.12
N ILE A 199 -4.58 -28.82 -3.12
CA ILE A 199 -5.71 -28.52 -2.23
C ILE A 199 -5.79 -29.62 -1.17
N GLY A 200 -5.74 -29.23 0.10
CA GLY A 200 -6.01 -30.11 1.23
C GLY A 200 -7.17 -29.54 2.06
N THR A 201 -8.14 -30.37 2.41
CA THR A 201 -9.27 -29.97 3.26
C THR A 201 -9.00 -30.30 4.72
N TYR A 202 -9.38 -29.40 5.62
CA TYR A 202 -9.19 -29.57 7.06
C TYR A 202 -10.53 -29.33 7.79
N ALA A 203 -10.99 -30.33 8.54
CA ALA A 203 -12.30 -30.34 9.21
C ALA A 203 -12.32 -29.71 10.61
N GLY A 204 -11.29 -28.94 11.00
CA GLY A 204 -11.30 -28.17 12.25
C GLY A 204 -10.91 -28.92 13.53
N GLN A 205 -10.61 -30.23 13.49
CA GLN A 205 -10.37 -31.04 14.71
C GLN A 205 -8.93 -30.99 15.30
N GLY A 206 -8.15 -29.97 14.97
CA GLY A 206 -6.81 -29.67 15.53
C GLY A 206 -5.78 -29.26 14.47
N MET A 207 -4.85 -28.34 14.77
CA MET A 207 -3.93 -27.73 13.77
C MET A 207 -2.92 -28.68 13.10
N ARG A 208 -2.90 -29.97 13.47
CA ARG A 208 -1.92 -30.96 12.96
C ARG A 208 -1.90 -31.09 11.43
N PRO A 209 -3.03 -31.15 10.70
CA PRO A 209 -3.01 -31.28 9.24
C PRO A 209 -2.44 -30.04 8.53
N LEU A 210 -2.77 -28.84 9.04
CA LEU A 210 -2.19 -27.59 8.55
C LEU A 210 -0.68 -27.59 8.77
N LYS A 211 -0.24 -27.95 9.98
CA LYS A 211 1.18 -28.07 10.33
C LYS A 211 1.94 -29.02 9.41
N GLN A 212 1.40 -30.22 9.20
CA GLN A 212 2.03 -31.22 8.32
C GLN A 212 2.18 -30.68 6.90
N SER A 213 1.16 -30.00 6.38
CA SER A 213 1.20 -29.40 5.04
C SER A 213 2.27 -28.31 4.92
N VAL A 214 2.38 -27.42 5.92
CA VAL A 214 3.41 -26.37 5.95
C VAL A 214 4.83 -26.96 6.01
N LEU A 215 5.05 -27.97 6.87
CA LEU A 215 6.36 -28.62 7.00
C LEU A 215 6.75 -29.37 5.72
N GLN A 216 5.82 -30.08 5.08
CA GLN A 216 6.07 -30.74 3.80
C GLN A 216 6.41 -29.75 2.70
N ALA A 217 5.69 -28.61 2.63
CA ALA A 217 5.99 -27.54 1.68
C ALA A 217 7.38 -26.93 1.92
N ALA A 218 7.71 -26.62 3.18
CA ALA A 218 9.02 -26.08 3.55
C ALA A 218 10.16 -27.06 3.26
N ALA A 219 10.00 -28.34 3.59
CA ALA A 219 10.98 -29.39 3.30
C ALA A 219 11.26 -29.51 1.79
N ARG A 220 10.21 -29.49 0.97
CA ARG A 220 10.33 -29.49 -0.50
C ARG A 220 11.08 -28.25 -1.01
N LEU A 221 10.76 -27.08 -0.47
CA LEU A 221 11.29 -25.80 -0.95
C LEU A 221 12.73 -25.53 -0.47
N ARG A 222 13.13 -26.05 0.69
CA ARG A 222 14.51 -25.97 1.21
C ARG A 222 15.57 -26.55 0.28
N LEU A 223 15.18 -27.42 -0.65
CA LEU A 223 16.08 -27.98 -1.67
C LEU A 223 16.40 -26.99 -2.81
N THR A 224 15.75 -25.83 -2.84
CA THR A 224 15.95 -24.79 -3.86
C THR A 224 16.81 -23.64 -3.30
N ARG A 225 17.58 -22.97 -4.18
CA ARG A 225 18.54 -21.92 -3.76
C ARG A 225 17.88 -20.70 -3.13
N GLU A 226 16.70 -20.33 -3.60
CA GLU A 226 15.90 -19.22 -3.06
C GLU A 226 14.49 -19.72 -2.84
N TRP A 227 14.05 -19.71 -1.58
CA TRP A 227 12.70 -20.13 -1.24
C TRP A 227 12.09 -19.24 -0.18
N SER A 228 10.77 -19.11 -0.26
CA SER A 228 9.93 -18.51 0.75
C SER A 228 8.66 -19.34 0.92
N VAL A 229 8.13 -19.34 2.14
CA VAL A 229 6.82 -19.91 2.43
C VAL A 229 6.00 -18.80 3.07
N VAL A 230 4.84 -18.53 2.46
CA VAL A 230 3.84 -17.61 3.01
C VAL A 230 2.67 -18.45 3.48
N VAL A 231 2.27 -18.28 4.74
CA VAL A 231 1.09 -18.93 5.30
C VAL A 231 0.08 -17.84 5.67
N LEU A 232 -1.06 -17.84 4.97
CA LEU A 232 -2.17 -16.94 5.22
C LEU A 232 -3.19 -17.65 6.12
N VAL A 233 -3.54 -17.05 7.25
CA VAL A 233 -4.51 -17.57 8.21
C VAL A 233 -5.50 -16.47 8.60
N PRO A 234 -6.78 -16.82 8.88
CA PRO A 234 -7.80 -15.83 9.18
C PRO A 234 -7.66 -15.15 10.55
N ALA A 235 -6.79 -15.66 11.44
CA ALA A 235 -6.64 -15.13 12.80
C ALA A 235 -5.19 -15.17 13.29
N ASN A 236 -4.80 -14.16 14.07
CA ASN A 236 -3.44 -14.02 14.64
C ASN A 236 -3.04 -15.21 15.53
N VAL A 237 -3.99 -15.81 16.26
CA VAL A 237 -3.72 -16.99 17.11
C VAL A 237 -3.25 -18.19 16.27
N LEU A 238 -3.84 -18.38 15.09
CA LEU A 238 -3.42 -19.43 14.16
C LEU A 238 -2.04 -19.12 13.56
N ALA A 239 -1.70 -17.83 13.39
CA ALA A 239 -0.41 -17.43 12.86
C ALA A 239 0.72 -17.82 13.83
N VAL A 240 0.56 -17.46 15.11
CA VAL A 240 1.52 -17.85 16.18
C VAL A 240 1.71 -19.35 16.21
N GLY A 241 0.61 -20.11 16.21
CA GLY A 241 0.66 -21.57 16.20
C GLY A 241 1.36 -22.16 14.98
N VAL A 242 1.37 -21.51 13.81
CA VAL A 242 2.15 -21.97 12.65
C VAL A 242 3.62 -21.56 12.75
N PHE A 243 3.90 -20.32 13.18
CA PHE A 243 5.25 -19.77 13.30
C PHE A 243 6.11 -20.49 14.34
N ASP A 244 5.55 -20.86 15.48
CA ASP A 244 6.26 -21.57 16.55
C ASP A 244 6.84 -22.92 16.09
N TYR A 245 6.34 -23.49 14.98
CA TYR A 245 6.82 -24.76 14.44
C TYR A 245 7.80 -24.64 13.26
N MET A 246 8.06 -23.43 12.76
CA MET A 246 9.05 -23.19 11.68
C MET A 246 10.42 -22.72 12.20
N ARG A 247 10.54 -22.46 13.51
CA ARG A 247 11.82 -22.33 14.22
C ARG A 247 12.47 -23.71 14.42
#